data_AF-A0A1G2G4P8-F1
#
_entry.id   AF-A0A1G2G4P8-F1
#
_cell.length_a   1.000
_cell.length_b   1.000
_cell.length_c   1.000
_cell.angle_alpha   90.00
_cell.angle_beta   90.00
_cell.angle_gamma   90.00
#
_symmetry.space_group_name_H-M   'P 1'
#
loop_
_entity.id
_entity.type
_entity.pdbx_description
1 polymer ?
#
loop_
_entity_poly.entity_id
_entity_poly.type
_entity_poly.pdbx_seq_one_letter_code
_entity_poly.pdbx_strand_id
1 'polypeptide(L)'
;MDKENQNLQKQLEKIIADADPEHLHAGIDGEYEEEVKMFLSRINDSMNEEELLDVMHGVFQQMFNLPSDDVIREKYRPVVQEYLKIISG
;
A
#
# COMPACT_ATOMS: atom_id res chain seq x y z
N MET A 1 4.73 -14.32 -13.26
CA MET A 1 3.97 -13.36 -12.46
C MET A 1 2.51 -13.70 -12.68
N ASP A 2 1.90 -14.34 -11.70
CA ASP A 2 0.56 -14.90 -11.75
C ASP A 2 -0.51 -13.80 -11.91
N LYS A 3 -1.61 -14.12 -12.62
CA LYS A 3 -2.72 -13.18 -12.86
C LYS A 3 -3.33 -12.62 -11.57
N GLU A 4 -3.29 -13.39 -10.48
CA GLU A 4 -3.72 -12.96 -9.15
C GLU A 4 -2.86 -11.81 -8.61
N ASN A 5 -1.54 -11.87 -8.78
CA ASN A 5 -0.64 -10.80 -8.34
C ASN A 5 -0.87 -9.49 -9.10
N GLN A 6 -1.19 -9.55 -10.40
CA GLN A 6 -1.54 -8.35 -11.17
C GLN A 6 -2.88 -7.74 -10.74
N ASN A 7 -3.85 -8.57 -10.34
CA ASN A 7 -5.14 -8.09 -9.88
C ASN A 7 -5.05 -7.49 -8.47
N LEU A 8 -4.24 -8.10 -7.59
CA LEU A 8 -3.91 -7.57 -6.27
C LEU A 8 -3.18 -6.23 -6.37
N GLN A 9 -2.19 -6.15 -7.27
CA GLN A 9 -1.44 -4.94 -7.51
C GLN A 9 -2.35 -3.77 -7.91
N LYS A 10 -3.22 -3.96 -8.92
CA LYS A 10 -4.16 -2.91 -9.36
C LYS A 10 -5.15 -2.48 -8.28
N GLN A 11 -5.59 -3.42 -7.43
CA GLN A 11 -6.47 -3.09 -6.31
C GLN A 11 -5.73 -2.25 -5.27
N LEU A 12 -4.50 -2.62 -4.92
CA LEU A 12 -3.68 -1.84 -4.00
C LEU A 12 -3.38 -0.44 -4.55
N GLU A 13 -2.96 -0.32 -5.81
CA GLU A 13 -2.73 0.97 -6.47
C GLU A 13 -3.97 1.88 -6.38
N LYS A 14 -5.16 1.31 -6.63
CA LYS A 14 -6.42 2.05 -6.51
C LYS A 14 -6.71 2.48 -5.07
N ILE A 15 -6.56 1.57 -4.10
CA ILE A 15 -6.87 1.87 -2.70
C ILE A 15 -5.90 2.91 -2.14
N ILE A 16 -4.62 2.85 -2.52
CA ILE A 16 -3.61 3.86 -2.19
C ILE A 16 -3.98 5.21 -2.81
N ALA A 17 -4.35 5.23 -4.10
CA ALA A 17 -4.76 6.46 -4.77
C ALA A 17 -6.01 7.10 -4.14
N ASP A 18 -7.01 6.29 -3.76
CA ASP A 18 -8.20 6.77 -3.02
C ASP A 18 -7.85 7.28 -1.60
N ALA A 19 -6.81 6.72 -0.98
CA ALA A 19 -6.34 7.10 0.36
C ALA A 19 -5.31 8.24 0.37
N ASP A 20 -4.86 8.73 -0.79
CA ASP A 20 -3.96 9.87 -0.92
C ASP A 20 -4.75 11.19 -1.05
N PRO A 21 -5.01 11.91 0.06
CA PRO A 21 -5.78 13.15 0.01
C PRO A 21 -5.04 14.27 -0.72
N GLU A 22 -3.71 14.20 -0.77
CA GLU A 22 -2.89 15.22 -1.42
C GLU A 22 -2.72 14.95 -2.92
N HIS A 23 -3.14 13.77 -3.40
CA HIS A 23 -3.03 13.41 -4.81
C HIS A 23 -1.60 13.71 -5.30
N LEU A 24 -0.59 13.39 -4.46
CA LEU A 24 0.82 13.67 -4.70
C LEU A 24 1.24 13.14 -6.07
N HIS A 25 0.57 12.06 -6.48
CA HIS A 25 0.71 11.34 -7.72
C HIS A 25 -0.64 11.11 -8.41
N ALA A 26 -1.37 12.20 -8.69
CA ALA A 26 -2.65 12.10 -9.39
C ALA A 26 -2.56 12.42 -10.86
N GLY A 27 -2.55 11.38 -11.69
CA GLY A 27 -2.86 11.50 -13.11
C GLY A 27 -1.96 10.70 -14.06
N ILE A 28 -1.05 9.88 -13.53
CA ILE A 28 -0.15 9.02 -14.29
C ILE A 28 -0.50 7.56 -13.95
N ASP A 29 -0.84 6.80 -14.99
CA ASP A 29 -1.10 5.37 -14.88
C ASP A 29 0.19 4.65 -14.43
N GLY A 30 0.13 3.87 -13.34
CA GLY A 30 1.30 3.18 -12.76
C GLY A 30 2.11 4.00 -11.74
N GLU A 31 1.57 5.11 -11.24
CA GLU A 31 2.24 5.98 -10.26
C GLU A 31 2.60 5.32 -8.92
N TYR A 32 1.90 4.24 -8.57
CA TYR A 32 2.13 3.48 -7.35
C TYR A 32 2.66 2.07 -7.63
N GLU A 33 3.10 1.80 -8.87
CA GLU A 33 3.47 0.46 -9.31
C GLU A 33 4.69 -0.08 -8.53
N GLU A 34 5.71 0.76 -8.34
CA GLU A 34 6.94 0.39 -7.64
C GLU A 34 6.72 0.24 -6.14
N GLU A 35 5.93 1.13 -5.55
CA GLU A 35 5.50 1.13 -4.15
C GLU A 35 4.76 -0.15 -3.84
N VAL A 36 3.79 -0.51 -4.68
CA VAL A 36 3.00 -1.73 -4.50
C VAL A 36 3.88 -2.96 -4.70
N LYS A 37 4.80 -2.98 -5.66
CA LYS A 37 5.76 -4.09 -5.82
C LYS A 37 6.66 -4.25 -4.61
N MET A 38 7.19 -3.16 -4.06
CA MET A 38 8.03 -3.20 -2.86
C MET A 38 7.24 -3.61 -1.63
N PHE A 39 6.02 -3.11 -1.48
CA PHE A 39 5.09 -3.53 -0.43
C PHE A 39 4.83 -5.04 -0.54
N LEU A 40 4.37 -5.52 -1.70
CA LEU A 40 4.12 -6.93 -1.97
C LEU A 40 5.36 -7.83 -1.78
N SER A 41 6.57 -7.30 -1.98
CA SER A 41 7.83 -8.02 -1.75
C SER A 41 8.22 -8.08 -0.27
N ARG A 42 7.75 -7.13 0.55
CA ARG A 42 8.07 -7.04 1.98
C ARG A 42 7.03 -7.70 2.88
N ILE A 43 5.80 -7.84 2.40
CA ILE A 43 4.75 -8.52 3.14
C ILE A 43 4.95 -10.04 3.16
N ASN A 44 4.49 -10.67 4.24
CA ASN A 44 4.53 -12.11 4.43
C ASN A 44 3.17 -12.57 4.98
N ASP A 45 2.73 -13.79 4.66
CA ASP A 45 1.41 -14.32 5.01
C ASP A 45 1.13 -14.40 6.52
N SER A 46 2.16 -14.20 7.35
CA SER A 46 2.06 -14.22 8.82
C SER A 46 1.94 -12.83 9.46
N MET A 47 1.89 -11.76 8.67
CA MET A 47 1.86 -10.39 9.19
C MET A 47 0.46 -9.99 9.66
N ASN A 48 0.39 -9.33 10.82
CA ASN A 48 -0.84 -8.73 11.33
C ASN A 48 -1.08 -7.32 10.77
N GLU A 49 -2.25 -6.73 11.05
CA GLU A 49 -2.62 -5.39 10.57
C GLU A 49 -1.56 -4.31 10.89
N GLU A 50 -1.03 -4.29 12.11
CA GLU A 50 -0.02 -3.30 12.51
C GLU A 50 1.31 -3.50 11.77
N GLU A 51 1.72 -4.75 11.56
CA GLU A 51 2.94 -5.07 10.79
C GLU A 51 2.81 -4.66 9.32
N LEU A 52 1.67 -4.95 8.70
CA LEU A 52 1.38 -4.52 7.33
C LEU A 52 1.33 -2.99 7.22
N LEU A 53 0.79 -2.32 8.24
CA LEU A 53 0.73 -0.87 8.30
C LEU A 53 2.12 -0.25 8.42
N ASP A 54 3.01 -0.83 9.23
CA ASP A 54 4.41 -0.39 9.34
C ASP A 54 5.19 -0.63 8.05
N VAL A 55 4.97 -1.77 7.38
CA VAL A 55 5.59 -2.06 6.08
C VAL A 55 5.12 -1.09 5.02
N MET A 56 3.81 -0.83 4.93
CA MET A 56 3.24 0.14 3.99
C MET A 56 3.78 1.53 4.28
N HIS A 57 3.68 2.00 5.53
CA HIS A 57 4.19 3.30 5.92
C HIS A 57 5.69 3.44 5.61
N GLY A 58 6.51 2.42 5.92
CA GLY A 58 7.94 2.45 5.64
C GLY A 58 8.30 2.46 4.14
N VAL A 59 7.54 1.77 3.29
CA VAL A 59 7.73 1.83 1.83
C VAL A 59 7.39 3.22 1.30
N PHE A 60 6.25 3.76 1.70
CA PHE A 60 5.80 5.09 1.28
C PHE A 60 6.70 6.20 1.82
N GLN A 61 7.18 6.08 3.04
CA GLN A 61 8.13 7.00 3.64
C GLN A 61 9.45 7.03 2.84
N GLN A 62 9.95 5.87 2.42
CA GLN A 62 11.19 5.79 1.62
C GLN A 62 11.02 6.38 0.21
N MET A 63 9.88 6.14 -0.43
CA MET A 63 9.62 6.57 -1.81
C MET A 63 9.27 8.05 -1.90
N PHE A 64 8.42 8.54 -1.01
CA PHE A 64 7.87 9.89 -1.06
C PHE A 64 8.55 10.86 -0.08
N ASN A 65 9.58 10.40 0.65
CA ASN A 65 10.26 11.16 1.68
C ASN A 65 9.27 11.77 2.70
N LEU A 66 8.20 11.02 3.01
CA LEU A 66 7.15 11.47 3.91
C LEU A 66 7.69 11.58 5.35
N PRO A 67 7.12 12.49 6.16
CA PRO A 67 7.42 12.50 7.58
C PRO A 67 6.94 11.19 8.22
N SER A 68 7.68 10.71 9.23
CA SER A 68 7.33 9.54 10.06
C SER A 68 6.14 9.79 10.99
N ASP A 69 5.20 10.62 10.57
CA ASP A 69 4.08 11.05 11.40
C ASP A 69 3.03 9.93 11.45
N ASP A 70 2.62 9.56 12.67
CA ASP A 70 1.56 8.58 12.91
C ASP A 70 0.26 8.97 12.19
N VAL A 71 0.03 10.27 11.95
CA VAL A 71 -1.14 10.74 11.19
C VAL A 71 -1.13 10.22 9.76
N ILE A 72 0.03 10.14 9.11
CA ILE A 72 0.15 9.60 7.76
C ILE A 72 0.03 8.07 7.79
N ARG A 73 0.66 7.42 8.78
CA ARG A 73 0.52 5.98 9.02
C ARG A 73 -0.94 5.57 9.11
N GLU A 74 -1.73 6.25 9.94
CA GLU A 74 -3.15 5.92 10.14
C GLU A 74 -4.02 6.12 8.89
N LYS A 75 -3.64 6.98 7.94
CA LYS A 75 -4.35 7.12 6.66
C LYS A 75 -4.28 5.84 5.81
N TYR A 76 -3.22 5.04 5.98
CA TYR A 76 -3.04 3.79 5.25
C TYR A 76 -3.72 2.58 5.92
N ARG A 77 -4.21 2.72 7.16
CA ARG A 77 -4.92 1.65 7.89
C ARG A 77 -6.10 1.04 7.10
N PRO A 78 -7.01 1.81 6.50
CA PRO A 78 -8.08 1.23 5.68
C PRO A 78 -7.56 0.45 4.47
N VAL A 79 -6.41 0.85 3.90
CA VAL A 79 -5.77 0.15 2.78
C VAL A 79 -5.29 -1.24 3.21
N VAL A 80 -4.63 -1.30 4.37
CA VAL A 80 -4.15 -2.55 4.96
C VAL A 80 -5.31 -3.48 5.33
N GLN A 81 -6.40 -2.92 5.88
CA GLN A 81 -7.59 -3.70 6.21
C GLN A 81 -8.26 -4.30 4.98
N GLU A 82 -8.35 -3.54 3.88
CA GLU A 82 -8.85 -4.06 2.60
C GLU A 82 -7.93 -5.14 2.04
N TYR A 83 -6.60 -4.93 2.09
CA TYR A 83 -5.62 -5.93 1.67
C TYR A 83 -5.77 -7.25 2.45
N LEU A 84 -5.87 -7.19 3.78
CA LEU A 84 -6.08 -8.34 4.65
C LEU A 84 -7.34 -9.13 4.28
N LYS A 85 -8.43 -8.44 3.92
CA LYS A 85 -9.67 -9.09 3.47
C LYS A 85 -9.47 -9.83 2.14
N ILE A 86 -8.65 -9.29 1.23
CA ILE A 86 -8.40 -9.93 -0.06
C ILE A 86 -7.58 -11.22 0.12
N ILE A 87 -6.59 -11.23 1.02
CA ILE A 87 -5.72 -12.40 1.22
C ILE A 87 -6.25 -13.42 2.24
N SER A 88 -7.17 -13.01 3.13
CA SER A 88 -7.81 -13.90 4.11
C SER A 88 -9.12 -14.51 3.60
N GLY A 89 -9.54 -14.14 2.38
CA GLY A 89 -10.80 -14.52 1.74
C GLY A 89 -10.74 -15.78 0.90
#